data_AF-A0A8S2PJT7-F1
#
_entry.id   AF-A0A8S2PJT7-F1
#
_cell.length_a   1.000
_cell.length_b   1.000
_cell.length_c   1.000
_cell.angle_alpha   90.00
_cell.angle_beta   90.00
_cell.angle_gamma   90.00
#
_symmetry.space_group_name_H-M   'P 1'
#
loop_
_entity.id
_entity.type
_entity.pdbx_description
1 polymer ?
#
loop_
_entity_poly.entity_id
_entity_poly.type
_entity_poly.pdbx_seq_one_letter_code
_entity_poly.pdbx_strand_id
1 'polypeptide(L)'
;MLSPTRSSVEAILKTVITTVSTILQESTSATAERQEESNDADDSEPSKKKFKDDTEVETSATKTLYPSQPRLPKKRKVCVSFGYCGAGYFGLQRNAKDKIHRTIEDELVEAFVKVDAIPQAHADDMSKMCFQRAARTDKGVSAVANLVSLKLSPLENLTQLVNEQLPKQVRMFGVKRVAASFNSKNSCDARTYIYILPTYAFCPIEEITSESYRITRM
;
A
#
# COMPACT_ATOMS: atom_id res chain seq x y z
N MET A 1 8.32 -1.14 -38.09
CA MET A 1 7.79 -0.94 -36.72
C MET A 1 8.13 0.47 -36.28
N LEU A 2 7.13 1.34 -36.09
CA LEU A 2 7.32 2.67 -35.51
C LEU A 2 6.83 2.63 -34.06
N SER A 3 7.72 2.91 -33.11
CA SER A 3 7.38 3.06 -31.69
C SER A 3 6.38 4.20 -31.48
N PRO A 4 5.49 4.13 -30.46
CA PRO A 4 4.64 5.26 -30.11
C PRO A 4 5.50 6.50 -29.84
N THR A 5 5.05 7.66 -30.32
CA THR A 5 5.79 8.90 -30.08
C THR A 5 5.74 9.24 -28.58
N ARG A 6 6.87 9.74 -28.07
CA ARG A 6 7.06 10.07 -26.64
C ARG A 6 5.94 10.97 -26.09
N SER A 7 5.42 11.86 -26.94
CA SER A 7 4.31 12.78 -26.64
C SER A 7 2.98 12.09 -26.27
N SER A 8 2.59 11.00 -26.95
CA SER A 8 1.31 10.32 -26.67
C SER A 8 1.36 9.53 -25.36
N VAL A 9 2.51 8.94 -25.03
CA VAL A 9 2.71 8.24 -23.75
C VAL A 9 2.69 9.23 -22.58
N GLU A 10 3.32 10.40 -22.73
CA GLU A 10 3.27 11.47 -21.73
C GLU A 10 1.86 12.06 -21.55
N ALA A 11 1.05 12.17 -22.62
CA ALA A 11 -0.33 12.62 -22.52
C ALA A 11 -1.18 11.62 -21.70
N ILE A 12 -1.08 10.32 -22.01
CA ILE A 12 -1.77 9.27 -21.24
C ILE A 12 -1.31 9.26 -19.78
N LEU A 13 0.00 9.37 -19.51
CA LEU A 13 0.51 9.46 -18.15
C LEU A 13 -0.04 10.69 -17.40
N LYS A 14 -0.07 11.86 -18.04
CA LYS A 14 -0.61 13.09 -17.45
C LYS A 14 -2.09 12.95 -17.11
N THR A 15 -2.91 12.43 -18.03
CA THR A 15 -4.34 12.18 -17.76
C THR A 15 -4.52 11.21 -16.60
N VAL A 16 -3.81 10.07 -16.62
CA VAL A 16 -3.87 9.06 -15.55
C VAL A 16 -3.44 9.63 -14.19
N ILE A 17 -2.35 10.42 -14.15
CA ILE A 17 -1.88 11.08 -12.93
C ILE A 17 -2.91 12.09 -12.44
N THR A 18 -3.42 12.98 -13.30
CA THR A 18 -4.43 13.98 -12.92
C THR A 18 -5.70 13.31 -12.38
N THR A 19 -6.25 12.32 -13.08
CA THR A 19 -7.45 11.60 -12.62
C THR A 19 -7.23 10.91 -11.28
N VAL A 20 -6.07 10.27 -11.07
CA VAL A 20 -5.75 9.65 -9.76
C VAL A 20 -5.54 10.70 -8.67
N SER A 21 -4.92 11.85 -8.98
CA SER A 21 -4.80 12.97 -8.04
C SER A 21 -6.15 13.54 -7.64
N THR A 22 -7.10 13.71 -8.57
CA THR A 22 -8.47 14.16 -8.29
C THR A 22 -9.20 13.17 -7.38
N ILE A 23 -9.18 11.86 -7.70
CA ILE A 23 -9.80 10.81 -6.87
C ILE A 23 -9.20 10.78 -5.45
N LEU A 24 -7.88 11.02 -5.32
CA LEU A 24 -7.22 11.12 -4.02
C LEU A 24 -7.57 12.39 -3.24
N GLN A 25 -7.91 13.50 -3.91
CA GLN A 25 -8.38 14.72 -3.26
C GLN A 25 -9.84 14.56 -2.77
N GLU A 26 -10.74 14.08 -3.62
CA GLU A 26 -12.16 13.84 -3.29
C GLU A 26 -12.35 12.87 -2.12
N SER A 27 -11.51 11.82 -2.05
CA SER A 27 -11.54 10.88 -0.92
C SER A 27 -11.00 11.47 0.39
N THR A 28 -10.17 12.53 0.34
CA THR A 28 -9.73 13.24 1.56
C THR A 28 -10.78 14.22 2.11
N SER A 29 -11.55 14.90 1.27
CA SER A 29 -12.66 15.77 1.72
C SER A 29 -13.81 14.95 2.30
N ALA A 30 -14.26 13.89 1.60
CA ALA A 30 -15.33 13.01 2.08
C ALA A 30 -15.00 12.27 3.40
N THR A 31 -13.72 12.13 3.73
CA THR A 31 -13.30 11.57 5.04
C THR A 31 -13.30 12.63 6.14
N ALA A 32 -13.07 13.91 5.82
CA ALA A 32 -13.14 15.01 6.79
C ALA A 32 -14.59 15.30 7.18
N GLU A 33 -15.49 15.40 6.20
CA GLU A 33 -16.93 15.65 6.41
C GLU A 33 -17.55 14.59 7.34
N ARG A 34 -17.23 13.31 7.13
CA ARG A 34 -17.68 12.19 8.00
C ARG A 34 -17.13 12.21 9.43
N GLN A 35 -16.13 13.03 9.75
CA GLN A 35 -15.64 13.19 11.12
C GLN A 35 -16.27 14.38 11.86
N GLU A 36 -16.97 15.27 11.16
CA GLU A 36 -17.66 16.42 11.76
C GLU A 36 -19.11 16.05 12.16
N GLU A 37 -19.80 15.20 11.39
CA GLU A 37 -21.17 14.74 11.71
C GLU A 37 -21.30 13.87 12.98
N SER A 38 -20.21 13.39 13.58
CA SER A 38 -20.27 12.41 14.69
C SER A 38 -20.08 12.99 16.10
N ASN A 39 -20.14 14.32 16.29
CA ASN A 39 -19.74 14.97 17.54
C ASN A 39 -20.88 15.60 18.38
N ASP A 40 -22.15 15.48 18.00
CA ASP A 40 -23.28 16.04 18.75
C ASP A 40 -24.30 14.97 19.19
N ALA A 41 -24.23 14.51 20.46
CA ALA A 41 -25.36 14.12 21.34
C ALA A 41 -24.92 13.55 22.71
N ASP A 42 -25.45 14.13 23.80
CA ASP A 42 -25.37 13.72 25.22
C ASP A 42 -26.71 13.07 25.68
N ASP A 43 -26.89 12.41 26.84
CA ASP A 43 -26.05 12.06 28.03
C ASP A 43 -26.59 10.72 28.63
N SER A 44 -25.88 10.09 29.58
CA SER A 44 -26.54 9.52 30.79
C SER A 44 -25.54 9.11 31.88
N GLU A 45 -25.79 9.59 33.10
CA GLU A 45 -24.93 9.46 34.28
C GLU A 45 -25.21 8.17 35.15
N PRO A 46 -24.65 7.96 36.36
CA PRO A 46 -23.68 6.90 36.61
C PRO A 46 -24.19 5.74 37.50
N SER A 47 -23.44 4.62 37.57
CA SER A 47 -23.78 3.51 38.47
C SER A 47 -22.60 2.74 39.10
N LYS A 48 -22.31 3.14 40.35
CA LYS A 48 -21.85 2.37 41.52
C LYS A 48 -20.59 1.48 41.46
N LYS A 49 -19.65 1.84 42.34
CA LYS A 49 -18.43 1.12 42.75
C LYS A 49 -18.71 -0.31 43.27
N LYS A 50 -17.75 -1.22 43.04
CA LYS A 50 -17.40 -2.31 43.97
C LYS A 50 -15.88 -2.29 44.23
N PHE A 51 -15.51 -2.63 45.46
CA PHE A 51 -14.16 -2.56 46.03
C PHE A 51 -13.62 -3.98 46.29
N LYS A 52 -12.34 -4.08 46.67
CA LYS A 52 -11.50 -5.27 46.99
C LYS A 52 -10.86 -5.99 45.79
N ASP A 53 -9.65 -6.53 45.91
CA ASP A 53 -8.72 -6.54 47.06
C ASP A 53 -7.27 -6.38 46.57
N ASP A 54 -6.41 -5.78 47.40
CA ASP A 54 -4.99 -5.66 47.12
C ASP A 54 -4.29 -7.01 47.33
N THR A 55 -3.43 -7.40 46.40
CA THR A 55 -2.40 -8.43 46.65
C THR A 55 -1.12 -8.00 45.98
N GLU A 56 -0.25 -7.40 46.77
CA GLU A 56 1.13 -7.10 46.38
C GLU A 56 1.86 -8.43 46.14
N VAL A 57 2.26 -8.67 44.90
CA VAL A 57 3.22 -9.72 44.57
C VAL A 57 4.50 -9.05 44.09
N GLU A 58 5.37 -8.74 45.06
CA GLU A 58 6.75 -8.35 44.79
C GLU A 58 7.46 -9.48 44.01
N THR A 59 7.49 -9.37 42.68
CA THR A 59 8.37 -10.20 41.86
C THR A 59 9.65 -9.43 41.58
N SER A 60 10.65 -9.77 42.38
CA SER A 60 11.97 -9.14 42.45
C SER A 60 12.63 -8.90 41.09
N ALA A 61 13.16 -7.69 40.93
CA ALA A 61 13.80 -7.24 39.70
C ALA A 61 15.11 -8.00 39.43
N THR A 62 15.04 -9.04 38.59
CA THR A 62 16.24 -9.72 38.07
C THR A 62 16.92 -8.82 37.04
N LYS A 63 17.86 -7.99 37.51
CA LYS A 63 18.67 -7.07 36.71
C LYS A 63 19.57 -7.87 35.77
N THR A 64 19.16 -7.99 34.51
CA THR A 64 19.96 -8.68 33.48
C THR A 64 21.25 -7.91 33.19
N LEU A 65 22.38 -8.61 33.29
CA LEU A 65 23.75 -8.05 33.22
C LEU A 65 24.26 -7.81 31.78
N TYR A 66 23.38 -7.87 30.78
CA TYR A 66 23.75 -7.69 29.38
C TYR A 66 23.39 -6.26 28.92
N PRO A 67 24.30 -5.54 28.24
CA PRO A 67 23.96 -4.26 27.63
C PRO A 67 22.82 -4.48 26.64
N SER A 68 21.64 -3.92 26.94
CA SER A 68 20.47 -4.08 26.09
C SER A 68 20.75 -3.47 24.72
N GLN A 69 20.66 -4.29 23.66
CA GLN A 69 20.79 -3.85 22.27
C GLN A 69 19.98 -2.56 22.03
N PRO A 70 20.49 -1.61 21.21
CA PRO A 70 19.79 -0.36 20.93
C PRO A 70 18.33 -0.62 20.54
N ARG A 71 17.39 -0.15 21.37
CA ARG A 71 15.97 -0.40 21.15
C ARG A 71 15.53 0.38 19.92
N LEU A 72 15.41 -0.32 18.79
CA LEU A 72 14.88 0.25 17.54
C LEU A 72 13.60 1.06 17.82
N PRO A 73 13.43 2.24 17.18
CA PRO A 73 12.26 3.08 17.40
C PRO A 73 10.95 2.28 17.29
N LYS A 74 10.11 2.37 18.33
CA LYS A 74 8.88 1.56 18.44
C LYS A 74 8.07 1.72 17.15
N LYS A 75 7.83 0.61 16.43
CA LYS A 75 7.12 0.60 15.14
C LYS A 75 5.72 1.25 15.26
N ARG A 76 5.24 1.83 14.16
CA ARG A 76 3.92 2.48 14.05
C ARG A 76 3.11 1.83 12.92
N LYS A 77 1.80 1.71 13.10
CA LYS A 77 0.90 1.29 12.01
C LYS A 77 0.80 2.44 11.00
N VAL A 78 1.07 2.12 9.75
CA VAL A 78 1.06 3.06 8.63
C VAL A 78 0.25 2.48 7.46
N CYS A 79 -0.21 3.36 6.58
CA CYS A 79 -0.66 3.05 5.23
C CYS A 79 0.39 3.57 4.25
N VAL A 80 0.75 2.79 3.24
CA VAL A 80 1.71 3.13 2.19
C VAL A 80 1.01 3.09 0.84
N SER A 81 1.16 4.17 0.06
CA SER A 81 0.68 4.30 -1.32
C SER A 81 1.83 4.08 -2.29
N PHE A 82 1.60 3.26 -3.31
CA PHE A 82 2.60 2.86 -4.30
C PHE A 82 1.95 2.44 -5.62
N GLY A 83 2.72 2.51 -6.70
CA GLY A 83 2.32 2.08 -8.04
C GLY A 83 3.42 1.26 -8.70
N TYR A 84 3.06 0.47 -9.69
CA TYR A 84 3.99 -0.43 -10.37
C TYR A 84 3.49 -0.87 -11.76
N CYS A 85 4.46 -1.15 -12.64
CA CYS A 85 4.23 -1.98 -13.82
C CYS A 85 4.29 -3.45 -13.42
N GLY A 86 3.24 -4.23 -13.72
CA GLY A 86 3.16 -5.66 -13.39
C GLY A 86 3.95 -6.57 -14.32
N ALA A 87 4.49 -6.05 -15.43
CA ALA A 87 5.26 -6.83 -16.39
C ALA A 87 6.48 -7.49 -15.72
N GLY A 88 6.66 -8.80 -15.94
CA GLY A 88 7.72 -9.60 -15.32
C GLY A 88 7.42 -10.08 -13.90
N TYR A 89 6.36 -9.62 -13.25
CA TYR A 89 5.97 -10.06 -11.90
C TYR A 89 4.80 -11.04 -11.90
N PHE A 90 4.82 -11.96 -10.93
CA PHE A 90 3.77 -12.95 -10.72
C PHE A 90 2.67 -12.45 -9.77
N GLY A 91 2.28 -11.19 -9.99
CA GLY A 91 1.25 -10.48 -9.22
C GLY A 91 1.80 -9.73 -8.01
N LEU A 92 0.89 -9.20 -7.20
CA LEU A 92 1.27 -8.45 -5.99
C LEU A 92 1.77 -9.36 -4.87
N GLN A 93 1.01 -10.43 -4.56
CA GLN A 93 1.16 -11.15 -3.30
C GLN A 93 2.28 -12.19 -3.35
N ARG A 94 3.22 -12.15 -2.38
CA ARG A 94 4.25 -13.19 -2.24
C ARG A 94 3.66 -14.59 -2.11
N ASN A 95 4.25 -15.55 -2.82
CA ASN A 95 3.95 -16.97 -2.71
C ASN A 95 5.05 -17.67 -1.89
N ALA A 96 4.80 -17.97 -0.61
CA ALA A 96 5.84 -18.50 0.30
C ALA A 96 6.48 -19.85 -0.14
N LYS A 97 5.82 -20.60 -1.04
CA LYS A 97 6.32 -21.86 -1.62
C LYS A 97 7.16 -21.66 -2.89
N ASP A 98 7.14 -20.48 -3.48
CA ASP A 98 7.75 -20.18 -4.77
C ASP A 98 8.71 -19.00 -4.61
N LYS A 99 10.00 -19.31 -4.64
CA LYS A 99 11.10 -18.33 -4.56
C LYS A 99 11.67 -17.96 -5.92
N ILE A 100 11.16 -18.56 -7.00
CA ILE A 100 11.65 -18.34 -8.37
C ILE A 100 10.90 -17.15 -8.98
N HIS A 101 9.60 -17.07 -8.71
CA HIS A 101 8.70 -16.09 -9.30
C HIS A 101 8.52 -14.86 -8.40
N ARG A 102 9.30 -13.80 -8.67
CA ARG A 102 9.22 -12.54 -7.91
C ARG A 102 7.88 -11.84 -8.10
N THR A 103 7.44 -11.20 -7.02
CA THR A 103 6.18 -10.45 -6.88
C THR A 103 6.46 -9.01 -6.45
N ILE A 104 5.48 -8.13 -6.53
CA ILE A 104 5.66 -6.71 -6.14
C ILE A 104 5.95 -6.56 -4.65
N GLU A 105 5.37 -7.42 -3.81
CA GLU A 105 5.71 -7.47 -2.38
C GLU A 105 7.11 -7.99 -2.11
N ASP A 106 7.72 -8.77 -3.01
CA ASP A 106 9.14 -9.12 -2.89
C ASP A 106 9.98 -7.84 -2.86
N GLU A 107 9.80 -6.97 -3.86
CA GLU A 107 10.47 -5.67 -3.96
C GLU A 107 10.22 -4.77 -2.74
N LEU A 108 8.95 -4.56 -2.38
CA LEU A 108 8.59 -3.62 -1.30
C LEU A 108 9.19 -4.03 0.04
N VAL A 109 9.06 -5.31 0.41
CA VAL A 109 9.49 -5.80 1.71
C VAL A 109 11.00 -6.01 1.76
N GLU A 110 11.66 -6.33 0.64
CA GLU A 110 13.11 -6.31 0.53
C GLU A 110 13.65 -4.87 0.68
N ALA A 111 13.02 -3.88 0.03
CA ALA A 111 13.36 -2.47 0.19
C ALA A 111 13.15 -1.98 1.65
N PHE A 112 12.06 -2.38 2.33
CA PHE A 112 11.84 -2.04 3.73
C PHE A 112 12.86 -2.67 4.68
N VAL A 113 13.43 -3.85 4.36
CA VAL A 113 14.56 -4.42 5.12
C VAL A 113 15.84 -3.62 4.85
N LYS A 114 16.15 -3.33 3.59
CA LYS A 114 17.37 -2.60 3.19
C LYS A 114 17.52 -1.20 3.81
N VAL A 115 16.41 -0.59 4.24
CA VAL A 115 16.40 0.73 4.93
C VAL A 115 16.12 0.62 6.44
N ASP A 116 16.18 -0.58 7.03
CA ASP A 116 15.89 -0.87 8.45
C ASP A 116 14.48 -0.45 8.95
N ALA A 117 13.53 -0.24 8.03
CA ALA A 117 12.13 0.00 8.36
C ALA A 117 11.45 -1.25 8.98
N ILE A 118 11.95 -2.44 8.66
CA ILE A 118 11.63 -3.71 9.32
C ILE A 118 12.88 -4.62 9.44
N PRO A 119 13.00 -5.45 10.49
CA PRO A 119 14.03 -6.47 10.57
C PRO A 119 13.67 -7.68 9.67
N GLN A 120 14.68 -8.44 9.25
CA GLN A 120 14.53 -9.61 8.38
C GLN A 120 13.43 -10.58 8.83
N ALA A 121 13.32 -10.86 10.14
CA ALA A 121 12.29 -11.76 10.69
C ALA A 121 10.83 -11.35 10.42
N HIS A 122 10.57 -10.09 10.02
CA HIS A 122 9.27 -9.59 9.56
C HIS A 122 9.09 -9.74 8.04
N ALA A 123 10.17 -9.83 7.25
CA ALA A 123 10.13 -10.15 5.83
C ALA A 123 9.89 -11.66 5.60
N ASP A 124 10.47 -12.50 6.46
CA ASP A 124 10.26 -13.96 6.47
C ASP A 124 8.81 -14.31 6.88
N ASP A 125 8.24 -13.54 7.81
CA ASP A 125 6.85 -13.65 8.25
C ASP A 125 6.18 -12.27 8.37
N MET A 126 5.45 -11.93 7.30
CA MET A 126 4.74 -10.66 7.15
C MET A 126 3.60 -10.48 8.16
N SER A 127 3.15 -11.53 8.86
CA SER A 127 2.14 -11.42 9.91
C SER A 127 2.62 -10.58 11.09
N LYS A 128 3.92 -10.63 11.41
CA LYS A 128 4.57 -9.89 12.51
C LYS A 128 4.55 -8.37 12.33
N MET A 129 4.44 -7.88 11.09
CA MET A 129 4.18 -6.46 10.79
C MET A 129 2.69 -6.15 10.51
N CYS A 130 1.80 -7.12 10.67
CA CYS A 130 0.38 -7.01 10.37
C CYS A 130 0.12 -6.47 8.95
N PHE A 131 0.85 -7.01 7.96
CA PHE A 131 0.79 -6.55 6.56
C PHE A 131 -0.55 -6.93 5.91
N GLN A 132 -1.23 -5.95 5.32
CA GLN A 132 -2.51 -6.08 4.63
C GLN A 132 -2.48 -5.33 3.29
N ARG A 133 -3.26 -5.79 2.31
CA ARG A 133 -3.32 -5.25 0.94
C ARG A 133 -4.74 -4.74 0.66
N ALA A 134 -4.88 -3.55 0.10
CA ALA A 134 -6.19 -3.02 -0.33
C ALA A 134 -6.72 -3.77 -1.56
N ALA A 135 -5.87 -3.94 -2.58
CA ALA A 135 -6.15 -4.78 -3.74
C ALA A 135 -5.10 -5.88 -3.89
N ARG A 136 -5.51 -7.05 -4.39
CA ARG A 136 -4.63 -8.07 -4.96
C ARG A 136 -4.68 -7.93 -6.49
N THR A 137 -3.56 -8.18 -7.15
CA THR A 137 -3.44 -8.16 -8.60
C THR A 137 -2.75 -9.43 -9.07
N ASP A 138 -3.20 -9.96 -10.21
CA ASP A 138 -2.67 -11.18 -10.82
C ASP A 138 -1.38 -10.93 -11.60
N LYS A 139 -0.77 -12.02 -12.11
CA LYS A 139 0.44 -11.97 -12.93
C LYS A 139 0.30 -10.98 -14.10
N GLY A 140 1.28 -10.09 -14.25
CA GLY A 140 1.29 -9.07 -15.31
C GLY A 140 0.43 -7.84 -15.06
N VAL A 141 -0.53 -7.87 -14.13
CA VAL A 141 -1.44 -6.75 -13.87
C VAL A 141 -0.70 -5.60 -13.17
N SER A 142 -0.82 -4.40 -13.73
CA SER A 142 -0.21 -3.17 -13.20
C SER A 142 -1.15 -2.44 -12.24
N ALA A 143 -0.63 -1.55 -11.40
CA ALA A 143 -1.46 -0.66 -10.60
C ALA A 143 -0.89 0.76 -10.58
N VAL A 144 -1.74 1.75 -10.84
CA VAL A 144 -1.36 3.17 -10.76
C VAL A 144 -1.26 3.61 -9.31
N ALA A 145 -2.21 3.20 -8.46
CA ALA A 145 -2.18 3.42 -7.02
C ALA A 145 -2.77 2.19 -6.30
N ASN A 146 -1.96 1.50 -5.51
CA ASN A 146 -2.37 0.48 -4.56
C ASN A 146 -1.94 0.88 -3.15
N LEU A 147 -2.61 0.31 -2.14
CA LEU A 147 -2.41 0.63 -0.74
C LEU A 147 -2.11 -0.63 0.08
N VAL A 148 -1.10 -0.56 0.93
CA VAL A 148 -0.81 -1.59 1.95
C VAL A 148 -0.78 -0.97 3.34
N SER A 149 -1.28 -1.69 4.35
CA SER A 149 -1.14 -1.25 5.75
C SER A 149 -0.30 -2.24 6.56
N LEU A 150 0.68 -1.72 7.30
CA LEU A 150 1.73 -2.51 7.97
C LEU A 150 2.36 -1.72 9.12
N LYS A 151 3.22 -2.35 9.92
CA LYS A 151 3.96 -1.73 11.03
C LYS A 151 5.42 -1.51 10.64
N LEU A 152 5.83 -0.26 10.44
CA LEU A 152 7.20 0.15 10.11
C LEU A 152 7.85 0.91 11.28
N SER A 153 9.17 0.87 11.36
CA SER A 153 9.96 1.82 12.16
C SER A 153 9.75 3.24 11.59
N PRO A 154 9.52 4.27 12.43
CA PRO A 154 9.52 5.65 11.96
C PRO A 154 10.92 6.04 11.51
N LEU A 155 11.04 6.44 10.24
CA LEU A 155 12.27 6.95 9.62
C LEU A 155 11.93 8.24 8.88
N GLU A 156 12.82 9.23 8.96
CA GLU A 156 12.74 10.42 8.13
C GLU A 156 12.98 10.07 6.66
N ASN A 157 12.32 10.79 5.75
CA ASN A 157 12.44 10.59 4.30
C ASN A 157 12.23 9.14 3.80
N LEU A 158 11.47 8.32 4.55
CA LEU A 158 11.21 6.90 4.24
C LEU A 158 10.81 6.65 2.78
N THR A 159 9.96 7.51 2.20
CA THR A 159 9.54 7.41 0.79
C THR A 159 10.72 7.49 -0.18
N GLN A 160 11.68 8.37 0.08
CA GLN A 160 12.88 8.52 -0.75
C GLN A 160 13.79 7.30 -0.60
N LEU A 161 14.16 6.97 0.64
CA LEU A 161 15.05 5.84 0.96
C LEU A 161 14.54 4.53 0.36
N VAL A 162 13.23 4.27 0.46
CA VAL A 162 12.61 3.08 -0.14
C VAL A 162 12.65 3.13 -1.68
N ASN A 163 12.39 4.28 -2.30
CA ASN A 163 12.46 4.43 -3.76
C ASN A 163 13.88 4.27 -4.33
N GLU A 164 14.91 4.59 -3.55
CA GLU A 164 16.32 4.33 -3.90
C GLU A 164 16.65 2.83 -3.93
N GLN A 165 15.97 2.02 -3.10
CA GLN A 165 16.11 0.56 -3.08
C GLN A 165 15.18 -0.18 -4.06
N LEU A 166 14.14 0.49 -4.59
CA LEU A 166 13.16 -0.10 -5.51
C LEU A 166 13.60 0.02 -6.99
N PRO A 167 13.36 -1.02 -7.82
CA PRO A 167 13.57 -0.92 -9.27
C PRO A 167 12.67 0.15 -9.90
N LYS A 168 13.09 0.76 -11.01
CA LYS A 168 12.38 1.90 -11.65
C LYS A 168 10.88 1.66 -11.94
N GLN A 169 10.49 0.40 -12.09
CA GLN A 169 9.12 -0.05 -12.38
C GLN A 169 8.20 -0.17 -11.16
N VAL A 170 8.71 0.00 -9.93
CA VAL A 170 7.93 0.06 -8.68
C VAL A 170 8.27 1.35 -7.95
N ARG A 171 7.26 2.14 -7.58
CA ARG A 171 7.46 3.42 -6.90
C ARG A 171 6.49 3.62 -5.75
N MET A 172 7.03 3.98 -4.60
CA MET A 172 6.28 4.42 -3.42
C MET A 172 6.01 5.91 -3.54
N PHE A 173 4.74 6.32 -3.42
CA PHE A 173 4.36 7.74 -3.49
C PHE A 173 4.30 8.41 -2.12
N GLY A 174 4.00 7.65 -1.07
CA GLY A 174 3.96 8.19 0.28
C GLY A 174 3.58 7.19 1.36
N VAL A 175 3.72 7.65 2.60
CA VAL A 175 3.36 6.93 3.83
C VAL A 175 2.56 7.85 4.74
N LYS A 176 1.48 7.35 5.35
CA LYS A 176 0.69 8.07 6.35
C LYS A 176 0.53 7.21 7.60
N ARG A 177 0.74 7.78 8.78
CA ARG A 177 0.42 7.12 10.06
C ARG A 177 -1.08 6.97 10.19
N VAL A 178 -1.54 5.82 10.68
CA VAL A 178 -2.97 5.49 10.85
C VAL A 178 -3.24 4.89 12.23
N ALA A 179 -4.51 4.71 12.57
CA ALA A 179 -4.94 4.00 13.78
C ALA A 179 -4.36 2.58 13.84
N ALA A 180 -4.11 2.05 15.05
CA ALA A 180 -3.48 0.74 15.23
C ALA A 180 -4.32 -0.42 14.65
N SER A 181 -5.65 -0.27 14.63
CA SER A 181 -6.64 -1.19 14.10
C SER A 181 -6.83 -1.13 12.57
N PHE A 182 -6.29 -0.12 11.88
CA PHE A 182 -6.56 0.12 10.46
C PHE A 182 -6.09 -1.03 9.56
N ASN A 183 -7.01 -1.60 8.78
CA ASN A 183 -6.73 -2.66 7.81
C ASN A 183 -7.10 -2.19 6.40
N SER A 184 -6.11 -2.00 5.52
CA SER A 184 -6.33 -1.49 4.17
C SER A 184 -7.22 -2.39 3.30
N LYS A 185 -7.35 -3.69 3.61
CA LYS A 185 -8.29 -4.59 2.94
C LYS A 185 -9.74 -4.30 3.33
N ASN A 186 -9.97 -4.10 4.63
CA ASN A 186 -11.32 -4.02 5.20
C ASN A 186 -11.87 -2.59 5.16
N SER A 187 -11.00 -1.58 5.15
CA SER A 187 -11.34 -0.15 5.00
C SER A 187 -11.32 0.30 3.52
N CYS A 188 -11.52 -0.63 2.58
CA CYS A 188 -11.51 -0.36 1.14
C CYS A 188 -12.87 -0.74 0.55
N ASP A 189 -13.70 0.28 0.34
CA ASP A 189 -15.09 0.13 -0.08
C ASP A 189 -15.22 -0.19 -1.58
N ALA A 190 -14.40 0.47 -2.42
CA ALA A 190 -14.42 0.34 -3.88
C ALA A 190 -13.00 0.29 -4.48
N ARG A 191 -12.91 -0.19 -5.73
CA ARG A 191 -11.67 -0.25 -6.53
C ARG A 191 -12.02 0.05 -7.99
N THR A 192 -11.33 1.01 -8.59
CA THR A 192 -11.49 1.36 -10.01
C THR A 192 -10.33 0.79 -10.82
N TYR A 193 -10.64 0.12 -11.93
CA TYR A 193 -9.65 -0.44 -12.85
C TYR A 193 -9.81 0.19 -14.24
N ILE A 194 -8.69 0.44 -14.90
CA ILE A 194 -8.63 0.92 -16.29
C ILE A 194 -7.96 -0.18 -17.11
N TYR A 195 -8.66 -0.64 -18.16
CA TYR A 195 -8.10 -1.58 -19.13
C TYR A 195 -7.62 -0.82 -20.35
N ILE A 196 -6.31 -0.89 -20.62
CA ILE A 196 -5.71 -0.37 -21.85
C ILE A 196 -5.57 -1.55 -22.81
N LEU A 197 -6.34 -1.52 -23.89
CA LEU A 197 -6.32 -2.53 -24.95
C LEU A 197 -6.22 -1.86 -26.33
N PRO A 198 -5.66 -2.54 -27.34
CA PRO A 198 -5.69 -2.06 -28.71
C PRO A 198 -7.13 -1.96 -29.23
N THR A 199 -7.45 -0.89 -29.95
CA THR A 199 -8.79 -0.62 -30.47
C THR A 199 -9.30 -1.62 -31.50
N TYR A 200 -8.41 -2.32 -32.22
CA TYR A 200 -8.81 -3.42 -33.09
C TYR A 200 -9.41 -4.63 -32.33
N ALA A 201 -9.32 -4.66 -30.99
CA ALA A 201 -10.05 -5.65 -30.18
C ALA A 201 -11.58 -5.48 -30.24
N PHE A 202 -12.06 -4.37 -30.79
CA PHE A 202 -13.48 -4.12 -31.07
C PHE A 202 -13.85 -4.28 -32.56
N CYS A 203 -12.93 -4.81 -33.39
CA CYS A 203 -13.21 -5.16 -34.78
C CYS A 203 -14.24 -6.31 -34.84
N PRO A 204 -15.26 -6.24 -35.73
CA PRO A 204 -16.12 -7.38 -36.03
C PRO A 204 -15.30 -8.61 -36.46
N ILE A 205 -15.80 -9.81 -36.16
CA ILE A 205 -15.09 -11.07 -36.40
C ILE A 205 -14.94 -11.34 -37.91
N GLU A 206 -15.89 -10.80 -38.69
CA GLU A 206 -16.00 -10.90 -40.13
C GLU A 206 -15.07 -9.93 -40.88
N GLU A 207 -14.49 -8.95 -40.18
CA GLU A 207 -13.63 -7.92 -40.77
C GLU A 207 -12.13 -8.23 -40.59
N ILE A 208 -11.34 -8.02 -41.65
CA ILE A 208 -9.88 -8.06 -41.55
C ILE A 208 -9.39 -6.75 -40.92
N THR A 209 -8.73 -6.85 -39.76
CA THR A 209 -8.19 -5.69 -39.04
C THR A 209 -7.28 -4.84 -39.92
N SER A 210 -7.55 -3.54 -40.01
CA SER A 210 -6.75 -2.57 -40.75
C SER A 210 -6.34 -1.37 -39.89
N GLU A 211 -5.45 -0.52 -40.39
CA GLU A 211 -5.02 0.73 -39.73
C GLU A 211 -6.18 1.71 -39.45
N SER A 212 -7.36 1.53 -40.05
CA SER A 212 -8.58 2.31 -39.75
C SER A 212 -8.98 2.27 -38.28
N TYR A 213 -8.68 1.19 -37.57
CA TYR A 213 -8.98 1.03 -36.14
C TYR A 213 -8.05 1.86 -35.24
N ARG A 214 -6.96 2.42 -35.77
CA ARG A 214 -6.00 3.20 -35.00
C ARG A 214 -6.56 4.58 -34.66
N ILE A 215 -6.74 4.88 -33.37
CA ILE A 215 -7.12 6.22 -32.91
C ILE A 215 -6.03 7.22 -33.35
N THR A 216 -6.40 8.15 -34.23
CA THR A 216 -5.50 9.19 -34.76
C THR A 216 -5.52 10.47 -33.93
N ARG A 217 -6.54 10.68 -33.07
CA ARG A 217 -6.65 11.79 -32.12
C ARG A 217 -7.35 11.35 -30.83
N MET A 218 -6.82 11.77 -29.68
CA MET A 218 -7.48 11.82 -28.38
C MET A 218 -7.87 13.26 -28.08
#